data_AF-A0A2N9N9C2-F1
#
_entry.id   AF-A0A2N9N9C2-F1
#
_cell.length_a   1.000
_cell.length_b   1.000
_cell.length_c   1.000
_cell.angle_alpha   90.00
_cell.angle_beta   90.00
_cell.angle_gamma   90.00
#
_symmetry.space_group_name_H-M   'P 1'
#
loop_
_entity.id
_entity.type
_entity.pdbx_description
1 polymer ?
#
loop_
_entity_poly.entity_id
_entity_poly.type
_entity_poly.pdbx_seq_one_letter_code
_entity_poly.pdbx_strand_id
1 'polypeptide(L)'
;MQYHERMGFSETIFLFFLALLIFGPKKLPEIARQVGKVLNDLRRASNEFKAQIETEISHLELEQQRSALPASEKPKNTVAALPSVSATSSGQPEQSAMAKVPDA
;
A
#
# COMPACT_ATOMS: atom_id res chain seq x y z
N MET A 1 21.98 -44.16 -11.05
CA MET A 1 21.52 -43.82 -9.69
C MET A 1 21.28 -42.32 -9.63
N GLN A 2 20.12 -41.86 -10.08
CA GLN A 2 19.72 -40.45 -10.02
C GLN A 2 19.14 -40.19 -8.64
N TYR A 3 19.95 -39.61 -7.75
CA TYR A 3 19.54 -39.24 -6.41
C TYR A 3 18.82 -37.88 -6.47
N HIS A 4 17.53 -37.89 -6.13
CA HIS A 4 16.76 -36.78 -5.56
C HIS A 4 16.80 -35.41 -6.28
N GLU A 5 16.20 -35.33 -7.46
CA GLU A 5 15.94 -34.07 -8.20
C GLU A 5 14.63 -33.37 -7.80
N ARG A 6 14.22 -33.46 -6.53
CA ARG A 6 13.02 -32.76 -6.04
C ARG A 6 13.27 -32.25 -4.62
N MET A 7 13.83 -31.04 -4.52
CA MET A 7 13.56 -30.11 -3.41
C MET A 7 12.06 -29.76 -3.44
N GLY A 8 11.23 -30.77 -3.22
CA GLY A 8 9.78 -30.71 -3.25
C GLY A 8 9.25 -30.59 -1.83
N PHE A 9 8.00 -30.15 -1.73
CA PHE A 9 7.27 -30.02 -0.48
C PHE A 9 7.38 -31.26 0.45
N SER A 10 7.49 -32.45 -0.14
CA SER A 10 7.70 -33.72 0.58
C SER A 10 9.00 -33.77 1.39
N GLU A 11 10.11 -33.27 0.86
CA GLU A 11 11.41 -33.30 1.54
C GLU A 11 11.46 -32.30 2.70
N THR A 12 10.90 -31.10 2.50
CA THR A 12 10.74 -30.10 3.57
C THR A 12 9.89 -30.65 4.72
N ILE A 13 8.79 -31.36 4.43
CA ILE A 13 7.96 -32.00 5.47
C ILE A 13 8.74 -33.06 6.23
N PHE A 14 9.51 -33.92 5.54
CA PHE A 14 10.31 -34.95 6.20
C PHE A 14 11.35 -34.35 7.15
N LEU A 15 12.07 -33.32 6.70
CA LEU A 15 13.02 -32.58 7.53
C LEU A 15 12.33 -31.86 8.70
N PHE A 16 11.15 -31.30 8.48
CA PHE A 16 10.37 -30.66 9.53
C PHE A 16 9.98 -31.66 10.62
N PHE A 17 9.51 -32.87 10.26
CA PHE A 17 9.25 -33.93 11.23
C PHE A 17 10.50 -34.36 11.98
N LEU A 18 11.66 -34.47 11.32
CA LEU A 18 12.91 -34.80 12.00
C LEU A 18 13.31 -33.73 13.02
N ALA A 19 13.20 -32.45 12.64
CA ALA A 19 13.44 -31.32 13.54
C ALA A 19 12.43 -31.30 14.71
N LEU A 20 11.14 -31.55 14.43
CA LEU A 20 10.10 -31.69 15.46
C LEU A 20 10.36 -32.85 16.42
N LEU A 21 11.02 -33.92 15.98
CA LEU A 21 11.36 -35.04 16.85
C LEU A 21 12.52 -34.69 17.79
N ILE A 22 13.52 -33.97 17.29
CA ILE A 22 14.68 -33.52 18.06
C ILE A 22 14.29 -32.42 19.06
N PHE A 23 13.58 -31.39 18.60
CA PHE A 23 13.22 -30.23 19.41
C PHE A 23 11.86 -30.37 20.11
N GLY A 24 10.96 -31.17 19.57
CA GLY A 24 9.59 -31.36 20.06
C GLY A 24 8.56 -30.44 19.37
N PRO A 25 7.34 -30.93 19.09
CA PRO A 25 6.30 -30.16 18.39
C PRO A 25 5.75 -28.98 19.19
N LYS A 26 5.99 -28.94 20.51
CA LYS A 26 5.62 -27.81 21.36
C LYS A 26 6.69 -26.71 21.37
N LYS A 27 7.94 -27.03 21.07
CA LYS A 27 9.06 -26.08 21.15
C LYS A 27 9.16 -25.15 19.95
N LEU A 28 8.95 -25.64 18.72
CA LEU A 28 8.91 -24.76 17.55
C LEU A 28 7.88 -23.63 17.66
N PRO A 29 6.60 -23.87 18.02
CA PRO A 29 5.63 -22.79 18.17
C PRO A 29 5.94 -21.89 19.37
N GLU A 30 6.52 -22.43 20.45
CA GLU A 30 6.95 -21.63 21.60
C GLU A 30 8.04 -20.61 21.20
N ILE A 31 9.08 -21.06 20.48
CA ILE A 31 10.15 -20.21 19.96
C ILE A 31 9.60 -19.21 18.94
N ALA A 32 8.74 -19.66 18.02
CA ALA A 32 8.13 -18.77 17.02
C ALA A 32 7.30 -17.66 17.68
N ARG A 33 6.60 -17.94 18.80
CA ARG A 33 5.86 -16.92 19.55
C ARG A 33 6.79 -15.91 20.22
N GLN A 34 7.92 -16.36 20.77
CA GLN A 34 8.92 -15.49 21.38
C GLN A 34 9.57 -14.57 20.34
N VAL A 35 10.05 -15.15 19.23
CA VAL A 35 10.64 -14.40 18.10
C VAL A 35 9.59 -13.46 17.48
N GLY A 36 8.36 -13.93 17.32
CA GLY A 36 7.26 -13.14 16.78
C GLY A 36 6.94 -11.92 17.65
N LYS A 37 7.01 -12.03 18.97
CA LYS A 37 6.83 -10.88 19.87
C LYS A 37 7.94 -9.84 19.65
N VAL A 38 9.20 -10.28 19.59
CA VAL A 38 10.33 -9.38 19.34
C VAL A 38 10.18 -8.71 17.98
N LEU A 39 9.87 -9.48 16.93
CA LEU A 39 9.69 -8.94 15.59
C LEU A 39 8.51 -7.95 15.51
N ASN A 40 7.44 -8.19 16.25
CA ASN A 40 6.31 -7.27 16.35
C ASN A 40 6.69 -5.96 17.05
N ASP A 41 7.42 -6.05 18.15
CA ASP A 41 7.91 -4.87 18.88
C ASP A 41 8.88 -4.06 18.01
N LEU A 42 9.78 -4.73 17.27
CA LEU A 42 10.67 -4.12 16.28
C LEU A 42 9.90 -3.47 15.12
N ARG A 43 8.89 -4.15 14.57
CA ARG A 43 8.05 -3.60 13.49
C ARG A 43 7.32 -2.33 13.94
N ARG A 44 6.81 -2.31 15.17
CA ARG A 44 6.13 -1.14 15.73
C ARG A 44 7.11 0.03 15.93
N ALA A 45 8.28 -0.23 16.51
CA ALA A 45 9.32 0.78 16.65
C ALA A 45 9.80 1.31 15.28
N SER A 46 9.95 0.43 14.28
CA SER A 46 10.33 0.82 12.92
C SER A 46 9.26 1.68 12.26
N ASN A 47 7.98 1.37 12.44
CA ASN A 47 6.88 2.18 11.90
C ASN A 47 6.85 3.58 12.52
N GLU A 48 7.06 3.69 13.82
CA GLU A 48 7.14 4.97 14.53
C GLU A 48 8.33 5.79 14.03
N PHE A 49 9.50 5.18 13.90
CA PHE A 49 10.68 5.83 13.35
C PHE A 49 10.48 6.32 11.91
N LYS A 50 9.82 5.52 11.06
CA LYS A 50 9.45 5.92 9.70
C LYS A 50 8.53 7.14 9.70
N ALA A 51 7.52 7.17 10.57
CA ALA A 51 6.59 8.28 10.67
C ALA A 51 7.28 9.58 11.12
N GLN A 52 8.22 9.49 12.07
CA GLN A 52 9.01 10.64 12.54
C GLN A 52 9.89 11.20 11.41
N ILE A 53 10.62 10.33 10.70
CA ILE A 53 11.45 10.76 9.57
C ILE A 53 10.62 11.40 8.47
N GLU A 54 9.50 10.79 8.08
CA GLU A 54 8.62 11.33 7.03
C GLU A 54 8.05 12.70 7.41
N THR A 55 7.70 12.88 8.69
CA THR A 55 7.24 14.17 9.22
C THR A 55 8.36 15.23 9.17
N GLU A 56 9.58 14.88 9.59
CA GLU A 56 10.72 15.80 9.55
C GLU A 56 11.12 16.17 8.12
N ILE A 57 11.17 15.20 7.21
CA ILE A 57 11.48 15.43 5.79
C ILE A 57 10.42 16.34 5.16
N SER A 58 9.14 16.07 5.42
CA SER A 58 8.04 16.90 4.91
C SER A 58 8.12 18.34 5.45
N HIS A 59 8.50 18.51 6.71
CA HIS A 59 8.70 19.84 7.30
C HIS A 59 9.87 20.59 6.65
N LEU A 60 10.99 19.90 6.42
CA LEU A 60 12.17 20.46 5.75
C LEU A 60 11.86 20.90 4.31
N GLU A 61 11.06 20.12 3.57
CA GLU A 61 10.65 20.47 2.21
C GLU A 61 9.78 21.74 2.18
N LEU A 62 8.83 21.86 3.10
CA LEU A 62 7.96 23.04 3.23
C LEU A 62 8.75 24.31 3.63
N GLU A 63 9.72 24.19 4.53
CA GLU A 63 10.60 25.31 4.91
C GLU A 63 11.54 25.74 3.77
N GLN A 64 12.05 24.80 2.97
CA GLN A 64 12.83 25.13 1.78
C GLN A 64 11.99 25.84 0.73
N GLN A 65 10.75 25.40 0.47
CA GLN A 65 9.84 26.10 -0.45
C GLN A 65 9.48 27.51 0.03
N ARG A 66 9.30 27.71 1.34
CA ARG A 66 9.06 29.05 1.92
C ARG A 66 10.29 29.96 1.87
N SER A 67 11.48 29.41 2.03
CA SER A 67 12.74 30.18 2.04
C SER A 67 13.24 30.53 0.63
N ALA A 68 12.75 29.84 -0.41
CA ALA A 68 13.11 30.10 -1.81
C ALA A 68 12.25 31.17 -2.54
N LEU A 69 11.26 31.79 -1.87
CA LEU A 69 10.36 32.77 -2.49
C LEU A 69 10.43 34.13 -1.78
N PRO A 70 11.15 35.14 -2.31
CA PRO A 70 10.89 36.53 -1.97
C PRO A 70 9.55 36.97 -2.60
N ALA A 71 8.83 37.83 -1.90
CA ALA A 71 7.49 38.33 -2.23
C ALA A 71 7.31 38.71 -3.72
N SER A 72 6.21 38.24 -4.33
CA SER A 72 5.62 38.86 -5.51
C SER A 72 4.11 38.92 -5.35
N GLU A 73 3.65 39.99 -4.70
CA GLU A 73 2.37 40.59 -5.06
C GLU A 73 2.46 41.10 -6.50
N LYS A 74 1.46 40.79 -7.33
CA LYS A 74 0.76 41.76 -8.22
C LYS A 74 -0.38 41.07 -8.98
N PRO A 75 -1.41 41.83 -9.41
CA PRO A 75 -2.80 41.54 -9.11
C PRO A 75 -3.65 41.35 -10.38
N LYS A 76 -4.96 41.18 -10.16
CA LYS A 76 -6.06 41.54 -11.08
C LYS A 76 -6.16 40.77 -12.41
N ASN A 77 -7.26 40.02 -12.50
CA ASN A 77 -8.22 40.04 -13.60
C ASN A 77 -7.66 40.21 -15.02
N THR A 78 -7.59 39.11 -15.78
CA THR A 78 -7.88 39.16 -17.21
C THR A 78 -8.78 37.99 -17.57
N VAL A 79 -10.05 38.33 -17.78
CA VAL A 79 -11.01 37.57 -18.59
C VAL A 79 -10.44 37.51 -20.00
N ALA A 80 -10.06 36.34 -20.52
CA ALA A 80 -9.84 36.16 -21.95
C ALA A 80 -9.84 34.67 -22.33
N ALA A 81 -10.81 34.31 -23.18
CA ALA A 81 -10.72 33.33 -24.26
C ALA A 81 -10.46 31.84 -23.87
N LEU A 82 -11.27 30.82 -24.20
CA LEU A 82 -12.33 30.59 -25.18
C LEU A 82 -13.07 29.28 -24.79
N PRO A 83 -14.31 29.07 -25.25
CA PRO A 83 -15.02 27.79 -25.14
C PRO A 83 -14.51 26.83 -26.22
N SER A 84 -13.88 25.72 -25.82
CA SER A 84 -13.48 24.65 -26.74
C SER A 84 -13.67 23.28 -26.09
N VAL A 85 -14.90 22.76 -26.12
CA VAL A 85 -15.12 21.32 -26.28
C VAL A 85 -16.33 21.12 -27.18
N SER A 86 -16.09 21.17 -28.48
CA SER A 86 -16.92 20.48 -29.45
C SER A 86 -16.73 18.97 -29.22
N ALA A 87 -17.69 18.34 -28.55
CA ALA A 87 -17.84 16.89 -28.55
C ALA A 87 -19.28 16.56 -28.95
N THR A 88 -19.54 16.66 -30.25
CA THR A 88 -20.60 15.89 -30.89
C THR A 88 -20.19 14.42 -30.82
N SER A 89 -20.73 13.69 -29.84
CA SER A 89 -20.96 12.26 -29.96
C SER A 89 -22.44 12.00 -29.76
N SER A 90 -23.20 12.33 -30.80
CA SER A 90 -24.47 11.68 -31.09
C SER A 90 -24.24 10.17 -31.19
N GLY A 91 -24.77 9.43 -30.22
CA GLY A 91 -24.63 7.97 -30.11
C GLY A 91 -25.54 7.37 -29.07
N GLN A 92 -26.80 7.81 -29.01
CA GLN A 92 -27.87 7.16 -28.27
C GLN A 92 -28.57 6.15 -29.19
N PRO A 93 -28.57 4.87 -28.80
CA PRO A 93 -29.84 4.16 -28.71
C PRO A 93 -29.90 3.37 -27.40
N GLU A 94 -30.22 4.04 -26.29
CA GLU A 94 -30.81 3.38 -25.12
C GLU A 94 -32.30 3.17 -25.40
N GLN A 95 -32.65 1.97 -25.84
CA GLN A 95 -33.98 1.40 -25.69
C GLN A 95 -33.89 0.26 -24.66
N SER A 96 -34.89 0.19 -23.79
CA SER A 96 -35.21 -0.90 -22.86
C SER A 96 -34.81 -0.70 -21.40
N ALA A 97 -35.54 0.16 -20.70
CA ALA A 97 -35.92 -0.07 -19.30
C ALA A 97 -37.20 0.72 -18.98
N MET A 98 -38.33 0.09 -19.28
CA MET A 98 -39.66 0.53 -18.86
C MET A 98 -39.89 0.22 -17.38
N ALA A 99 -40.63 1.11 -16.70
CA ALA A 99 -41.27 0.99 -15.38
C ALA A 99 -40.36 1.26 -14.16
N LYS A 100 -40.72 2.11 -13.19
CA LYS A 100 -42.05 2.46 -12.69
C LYS A 100 -42.02 3.76 -11.87
N VAL A 101 -43.05 4.56 -12.10
CA VAL A 101 -43.56 5.76 -11.43
C VAL A 101 -43.35 5.79 -9.91
N PRO A 102 -42.90 6.91 -9.30
CA PRO A 102 -43.07 7.20 -7.88
C PRO A 102 -44.36 8.02 -7.66
N ASP A 103 -45.31 7.47 -6.90
CA ASP A 103 -46.44 8.21 -6.31
C ASP A 103 -46.81 7.51 -4.99
N ALA A 104 -46.50 8.18 -3.87
CA ALA A 104 -47.07 8.07 -2.51
C ALA A 104 -46.14 8.73 -1.48
#